data_AF-A0A2N1SN43-F1
#
_entry.id   AF-A0A2N1SN43-F1
#
_cell.length_a   1.000
_cell.length_b   1.000
_cell.length_c   1.000
_cell.angle_alpha   90.00
_cell.angle_beta   90.00
_cell.angle_gamma   90.00
#
_symmetry.space_group_name_H-M   'P 1'
#
loop_
_entity.id
_entity.type
_entity.pdbx_description
1 polymer ?
#
loop_
_entity_poly.entity_id
_entity_poly.type
_entity_poly.pdbx_seq_one_letter_code
_entity_poly.pdbx_strand_id
1 'polypeptide(L)'
;MKKRSITIILIVLIGFTLAADVTTVGSGSLNVYGSVGSGTIAFTVQQTNTTRIDLVNNTAIQPTGDGIVLGNWEFSASNQGFTVPYTVTYATTPLTSGSTTIAFEVIELNGTTVVTQSSNSTSFTAAAGSPLVTRDIAVRLEETVPSGAPAANNYNGSITITLTTGT
;
A
#
# COMPACT_ATOMS: atom_id res chain seq x y z
N MET A 1 -8.06 -34.41 -99.51
CA MET A 1 -8.49 -35.25 -98.35
C MET A 1 -7.23 -35.52 -97.52
N LYS A 2 -7.07 -35.29 -96.21
CA LYS A 2 -7.97 -35.10 -95.06
C LYS A 2 -7.15 -34.42 -93.92
N LYS A 3 -7.76 -33.40 -93.32
CA LYS A 3 -7.81 -33.01 -91.89
C LYS A 3 -6.59 -33.18 -90.95
N ARG A 4 -6.21 -32.00 -90.43
CA ARG A 4 -6.06 -31.58 -89.00
C ARG A 4 -5.06 -32.32 -88.10
N SER A 5 -4.18 -31.53 -87.48
CA SER A 5 -4.02 -31.48 -86.02
C SER A 5 -3.52 -30.09 -85.61
N ILE A 6 -4.32 -29.41 -84.81
CA ILE A 6 -4.02 -28.12 -84.16
C ILE A 6 -3.30 -28.45 -82.86
N THR A 7 -2.10 -27.92 -82.65
CA THR A 7 -1.44 -27.95 -81.34
C THR A 7 -1.67 -26.60 -80.67
N ILE A 8 -2.55 -26.59 -79.67
CA ILE A 8 -2.77 -25.47 -78.76
C ILE A 8 -1.61 -25.52 -77.75
N ILE A 9 -0.71 -24.54 -77.80
CA ILE A 9 0.26 -24.29 -76.73
C ILE A 9 -0.41 -23.36 -75.72
N LEU A 10 -0.81 -23.92 -74.60
CA LEU A 10 -1.29 -23.21 -73.42
C LEU A 10 -0.08 -22.66 -72.67
N ILE A 11 0.26 -21.38 -72.85
CA ILE A 11 1.23 -20.70 -71.98
C ILE A 11 0.46 -20.20 -70.77
N VAL A 12 0.52 -20.96 -69.68
CA VAL A 12 0.21 -20.47 -68.33
C VAL A 12 1.33 -19.50 -67.95
N LEU A 13 1.11 -18.20 -68.12
CA LEU A 13 1.99 -17.20 -67.53
C LEU A 13 1.42 -16.81 -66.17
N ILE A 14 2.06 -17.37 -65.15
CA ILE A 14 1.83 -17.14 -63.72
C ILE A 14 1.86 -15.63 -63.46
N GLY A 15 0.84 -15.12 -62.79
CA GLY A 15 0.77 -13.72 -62.37
C GLY A 15 1.97 -13.34 -61.53
N PHE A 16 2.84 -12.49 -62.07
CA PHE A 16 3.86 -11.83 -61.28
C PHE A 16 3.22 -10.62 -60.60
N THR A 17 2.80 -10.79 -59.35
CA THR A 17 2.68 -9.65 -58.45
C THR A 17 4.10 -9.15 -58.19
N LEU A 18 4.47 -8.05 -58.83
CA LEU A 18 5.67 -7.30 -58.49
C LEU A 18 5.48 -6.75 -57.07
N ALA A 19 5.82 -7.54 -56.06
CA ALA A 19 6.17 -6.98 -54.77
C ALA A 19 7.46 -6.18 -55.03
N ALA A 20 7.38 -4.86 -54.95
CA ALA A 20 8.58 -4.04 -55.01
C ALA A 20 9.48 -4.46 -53.85
N ASP A 21 10.64 -5.03 -54.16
CA ASP A 21 11.65 -5.36 -53.17
C ASP A 21 12.10 -4.05 -52.50
N VAL A 22 11.75 -3.90 -51.22
CA VAL A 22 12.28 -2.81 -50.41
C VAL A 22 13.77 -3.08 -50.21
N THR A 23 14.61 -2.42 -51.00
CA THR A 23 16.06 -2.52 -50.87
C THR A 23 16.55 -1.51 -49.84
N THR A 24 16.82 -1.98 -48.62
CA THR A 24 17.47 -1.16 -47.60
C THR A 24 18.89 -0.82 -48.06
N VAL A 25 19.13 0.45 -48.38
CA VAL A 25 20.41 0.97 -48.88
C VAL A 25 21.48 1.17 -47.79
N GLY A 26 21.08 1.17 -46.51
CA GLY A 26 21.97 1.26 -45.37
C GLY A 26 21.19 1.34 -44.05
N SER A 27 21.84 0.99 -42.95
CA SER A 27 21.25 1.05 -41.60
C SER A 27 22.28 1.56 -40.60
N GLY A 28 21.82 2.34 -39.62
CA GLY A 28 22.59 2.76 -38.46
C GLY A 28 21.72 2.72 -37.21
N SER A 29 22.36 2.73 -36.04
CA SER A 29 21.66 2.71 -34.75
C SER A 29 21.85 4.03 -34.02
N LEU A 30 20.78 4.55 -33.43
CA LEU A 30 20.83 5.64 -32.46
C LEU A 30 20.67 5.04 -31.06
N ASN A 31 21.53 5.46 -30.14
CA ASN A 31 21.41 5.07 -28.74
C ASN A 31 20.45 6.03 -28.02
N VAL A 32 19.52 5.47 -27.27
CA VAL A 32 18.64 6.23 -26.38
C VAL A 32 19.19 6.15 -24.96
N TYR A 33 19.44 7.31 -24.36
CA TYR A 33 19.87 7.43 -22.98
C TYR A 33 18.76 8.12 -22.17
N GLY A 34 18.37 7.52 -21.06
CA GLY A 34 17.37 8.06 -20.15
C GLY A 34 17.87 7.99 -18.71
N SER A 35 17.36 8.88 -17.86
CA SER A 35 17.57 8.81 -16.42
C SER A 35 16.23 8.71 -15.71
N VAL A 36 16.21 8.01 -14.58
CA VAL A 36 15.09 8.02 -13.64
C VAL A 36 15.60 8.69 -12.36
N GLY A 37 14.88 9.72 -11.91
CA GLY A 37 15.24 10.46 -10.70
C GLY A 37 15.17 9.60 -9.44
N SER A 38 15.78 10.08 -8.36
CA SER A 38 15.69 9.43 -7.04
C SER A 38 14.23 9.37 -6.60
N GLY A 39 13.81 8.18 -6.17
CA GLY A 39 12.52 7.97 -5.54
C GLY A 39 12.31 8.85 -4.30
N THR A 40 11.05 9.18 -4.00
CA THR A 40 10.65 9.87 -2.77
C THR A 40 9.85 8.91 -1.90
N ILE A 41 10.16 8.88 -0.61
CA ILE A 41 9.36 8.16 0.40
C ILE A 41 8.47 9.18 1.09
N ALA A 42 7.19 8.85 1.27
CA ALA A 42 6.25 9.58 2.10
C ALA A 42 5.63 8.66 3.14
N PHE A 43 5.51 9.17 4.36
CA PHE A 43 4.81 8.50 5.45
C PHE A 43 3.87 9.51 6.10
N THR A 44 2.58 9.22 6.08
CA THR A 44 1.55 10.12 6.59
C THR A 44 0.71 9.41 7.64
N VAL A 45 0.37 10.14 8.70
CA VAL A 45 -0.54 9.68 9.75
C VAL A 45 -1.73 10.60 9.76
N GLN A 46 -2.94 10.03 9.72
CA GLN A 46 -4.18 10.80 9.65
C GLN A 46 -5.17 10.33 10.71
N GLN A 47 -5.65 11.26 11.53
CA GLN A 47 -6.81 11.05 12.39
C GLN A 47 -8.08 11.17 11.55
N THR A 48 -8.91 10.12 11.50
CA THR A 48 -10.18 10.12 10.75
C THR A 48 -11.39 10.15 11.66
N ASN A 49 -11.28 9.59 12.87
CA ASN A 49 -12.32 9.63 13.89
C ASN A 49 -11.94 10.62 14.99
N THR A 50 -12.74 11.67 15.13
CA THR A 50 -12.55 12.72 16.15
C THR A 50 -13.62 12.69 17.23
N THR A 51 -14.50 11.68 17.20
CA THR A 51 -15.58 11.55 18.17
C THR A 51 -15.05 11.12 19.54
N ARG A 52 -15.70 11.61 20.59
CA ARG A 52 -15.41 11.18 21.95
C ARG A 52 -15.95 9.78 22.16
N ILE A 53 -15.10 8.89 22.66
CA ILE A 53 -15.43 7.49 22.92
C ILE A 53 -15.97 7.39 24.35
N ASP A 54 -17.12 6.73 24.51
CA ASP A 54 -17.60 6.30 25.82
C ASP A 54 -16.72 5.14 26.32
N LEU A 55 -15.82 5.44 27.26
CA LEU A 55 -14.85 4.48 27.79
C LEU A 55 -15.48 3.39 28.67
N VAL A 56 -16.76 3.53 29.05
CA VAL A 56 -17.45 2.62 29.97
C VAL A 56 -18.45 1.73 29.24
N ASN A 57 -19.31 2.32 28.40
CA ASN A 57 -20.42 1.57 27.79
C ASN A 57 -20.13 1.10 26.37
N ASN A 58 -19.11 1.62 25.69
CA ASN A 58 -18.75 1.13 24.37
C ASN A 58 -18.04 -0.22 24.52
N THR A 59 -18.61 -1.30 24.00
CA THR A 59 -18.03 -2.64 24.12
C THR A 59 -16.77 -2.82 23.26
N ALA A 60 -16.65 -2.07 22.16
CA ALA A 60 -15.50 -2.19 21.26
C ALA A 60 -14.20 -1.63 21.88
N ILE A 61 -14.29 -0.62 22.76
CA ILE A 61 -13.11 -0.07 23.46
C ILE A 61 -12.68 -0.93 24.64
N GLN A 62 -13.48 -1.88 25.12
CA GLN A 62 -13.13 -2.70 26.29
C GLN A 62 -11.97 -3.66 25.98
N PRO A 63 -11.28 -4.23 26.99
CA PRO A 63 -10.10 -5.07 26.77
C PRO A 63 -10.31 -6.29 25.86
N THR A 64 -11.52 -6.85 25.83
CA THR A 64 -11.87 -7.97 24.94
C THR A 64 -12.60 -7.53 23.67
N GLY A 65 -12.73 -6.22 23.44
CA GLY A 65 -13.37 -5.65 22.27
C GLY A 65 -12.48 -5.70 21.03
N ASP A 66 -13.10 -5.48 19.87
CA ASP A 66 -12.44 -5.45 18.57
C ASP A 66 -11.61 -4.17 18.34
N GLY A 67 -11.71 -3.20 19.25
CA GLY A 67 -11.10 -1.88 19.15
C GLY A 67 -11.93 -0.88 18.35
N ILE A 68 -11.59 0.39 18.52
CA ILE A 68 -12.21 1.51 17.81
C ILE A 68 -11.17 2.16 16.92
N VAL A 69 -11.45 2.21 15.61
CA VAL A 69 -10.61 2.87 14.62
C VAL A 69 -10.59 4.39 14.88
N LEU A 70 -9.38 4.92 15.02
CA LEU A 70 -9.09 6.34 15.24
C LEU A 70 -8.63 7.05 13.96
N GLY A 71 -7.94 6.31 13.10
CA GLY A 71 -7.20 6.89 11.99
C GLY A 71 -6.44 5.81 11.23
N ASN A 72 -5.53 6.25 10.39
CA ASN A 72 -4.69 5.37 9.58
C ASN A 72 -3.29 5.98 9.42
N TRP A 73 -2.33 5.13 9.06
CA TRP A 73 -1.11 5.58 8.44
C TRP A 73 -1.02 5.06 7.01
N GLU A 74 -0.28 5.79 6.19
CA GLU A 74 0.03 5.43 4.81
C GLU A 74 1.51 5.62 4.54
N PHE A 75 2.11 4.60 3.94
CA PHE A 75 3.44 4.63 3.35
C PHE A 75 3.30 4.61 1.84
N SER A 76 4.02 5.50 1.17
CA SER A 76 4.24 5.43 -0.27
C SER A 76 5.71 5.66 -0.61
N ALA A 77 6.17 5.02 -1.67
CA ALA A 77 7.43 5.36 -2.30
C ALA A 77 7.22 5.54 -3.81
N SER A 78 7.92 6.49 -4.41
CA SER A 78 8.06 6.56 -5.87
C SER A 78 9.37 5.90 -6.26
N ASN A 79 9.37 5.10 -7.32
CA ASN A 79 10.59 4.57 -7.94
C ASN A 79 11.62 3.96 -6.96
N GLN A 80 11.16 3.13 -6.02
CA GLN A 80 11.99 2.37 -5.12
C GLN A 80 12.78 1.32 -5.91
N GLY A 81 14.12 1.38 -5.88
CA GLY A 81 14.96 0.55 -6.74
C GLY A 81 15.05 -0.94 -6.34
N PHE A 82 14.73 -1.27 -5.09
CA PHE A 82 14.84 -2.62 -4.53
C PHE A 82 13.81 -2.80 -3.43
N THR A 83 13.63 -4.04 -2.98
CA THR A 83 12.75 -4.36 -1.86
C THR A 83 13.37 -3.89 -0.54
N VAL A 84 12.61 -3.17 0.30
CA VAL A 84 13.09 -2.57 1.56
C VAL A 84 12.20 -3.01 2.73
N PRO A 85 12.78 -3.53 3.83
CA PRO A 85 12.04 -3.78 5.07
C PRO A 85 11.85 -2.48 5.87
N TYR A 86 10.65 -2.30 6.39
CA TYR A 86 10.28 -1.17 7.25
C TYR A 86 9.70 -1.68 8.57
N THR A 87 9.89 -0.89 9.62
CA THR A 87 9.28 -1.09 10.92
C THR A 87 8.46 0.14 11.29
N VAL A 88 7.21 -0.08 11.69
CA VAL A 88 6.34 0.94 12.26
C VAL A 88 6.29 0.71 13.77
N THR A 89 6.56 1.75 14.53
CA THR A 89 6.53 1.72 16.01
C THR A 89 5.44 2.64 16.53
N TYR A 90 4.75 2.17 17.56
CA TYR A 90 3.66 2.85 18.25
C TYR A 90 4.09 3.24 19.65
N ALA A 91 4.10 4.53 19.95
CA ALA A 91 4.29 5.05 21.29
C ALA A 91 2.99 5.66 21.81
N THR A 92 2.43 5.08 22.87
CA THR A 92 1.16 5.52 23.46
C THR A 92 1.39 6.43 24.65
N THR A 93 0.56 7.46 24.77
CA THR A 93 0.38 8.24 26.01
C THR A 93 -1.03 7.93 26.53
N PRO A 94 -1.17 7.41 27.77
CA PRO A 94 -2.46 7.02 28.33
C PRO A 94 -3.51 8.13 28.32
N LEU A 95 -4.78 7.73 28.27
CA LEU A 95 -5.91 8.64 28.45
C LEU A 95 -5.86 9.23 29.86
N THR A 96 -5.74 10.55 29.97
CA THR A 96 -5.54 11.24 31.25
C THR A 96 -6.61 12.29 31.51
N SER A 97 -7.18 12.30 32.72
CA SER A 97 -7.98 13.40 33.27
C SER A 97 -7.70 13.58 34.75
N GLY A 98 -7.23 14.77 35.15
CA GLY A 98 -6.73 15.00 36.50
C GLY A 98 -5.55 14.08 36.81
N SER A 99 -5.63 13.34 37.91
CA SER A 99 -4.64 12.33 38.31
C SER A 99 -4.95 10.92 37.81
N THR A 100 -6.08 10.71 37.14
CA THR A 100 -6.49 9.39 36.65
C THR A 100 -5.93 9.18 35.25
N THR A 101 -5.21 8.08 35.07
CA THR A 101 -4.71 7.60 33.78
C THR A 101 -5.37 6.26 33.44
N ILE A 102 -5.66 6.04 32.16
CA ILE A 102 -6.24 4.81 31.63
C ILE A 102 -5.42 4.41 30.41
N ALA A 103 -4.75 3.25 30.52
CA ALA A 103 -3.92 2.72 29.45
C ALA A 103 -4.77 2.09 28.34
N PHE A 104 -4.22 2.10 27.13
CA PHE A 104 -4.82 1.50 25.96
C PHE A 104 -3.73 0.95 25.06
N GLU A 105 -4.05 -0.11 24.34
CA GLU A 105 -3.19 -0.70 23.34
C GLU A 105 -3.62 -0.32 21.92
N VAL A 106 -2.67 -0.41 20.99
CA VAL A 106 -2.89 -0.18 19.56
C VAL A 106 -3.23 -1.51 18.90
N ILE A 107 -4.20 -1.50 18.00
CA ILE A 107 -4.53 -2.60 17.11
C ILE A 107 -4.33 -2.10 15.70
N GLU A 108 -3.36 -2.67 14.99
CA GLU A 108 -3.17 -2.38 13.57
C GLU A 108 -4.05 -3.30 12.72
N LEU A 109 -4.71 -2.72 11.72
CA LEU A 109 -5.60 -3.43 10.82
C LEU A 109 -5.17 -3.26 9.37
N ASN A 110 -5.22 -4.34 8.60
CA ASN A 110 -5.16 -4.33 7.14
C ASN A 110 -6.57 -4.63 6.60
N GLY A 111 -7.33 -3.56 6.33
CA GLY A 111 -8.78 -3.68 6.13
C GLY A 111 -9.44 -4.13 7.43
N THR A 112 -10.00 -5.34 7.46
CA THR A 112 -10.64 -5.90 8.66
C THR A 112 -9.76 -6.91 9.41
N THR A 113 -8.56 -7.20 8.92
CA THR A 113 -7.69 -8.22 9.50
C THR A 113 -6.69 -7.59 10.45
N VAL A 114 -6.63 -8.11 11.69
CA VAL A 114 -5.63 -7.71 12.68
C VAL A 114 -4.23 -8.09 12.19
N VAL A 115 -3.33 -7.13 12.19
CA VAL A 115 -1.90 -7.33 11.93
C VAL A 115 -1.22 -7.65 13.26
N THR A 116 -0.55 -8.80 13.32
CA THR A 116 0.19 -9.20 14.51
C THR A 116 1.31 -8.20 14.79
N GLN A 117 1.33 -7.68 16.02
CA GLN A 117 2.37 -6.77 16.50
C GLN A 117 3.39 -7.52 17.36
N SER A 118 4.66 -7.13 17.25
CA SER A 118 5.70 -7.53 18.19
C SER A 118 5.89 -6.40 19.19
N SER A 119 5.40 -6.61 20.41
CA SER A 119 5.29 -5.57 21.45
C SER A 119 4.46 -4.38 20.94
N ASN A 120 5.10 -3.29 20.54
CA ASN A 120 4.46 -2.06 20.06
C ASN A 120 4.88 -1.73 18.62
N SER A 121 5.21 -2.74 17.83
CA SER A 121 5.70 -2.53 16.46
C SER A 121 5.18 -3.56 15.48
N THR A 122 5.14 -3.17 14.22
CA THR A 122 4.90 -4.06 13.08
C THR A 122 5.98 -3.86 12.05
N SER A 123 6.24 -4.92 11.29
CA SER A 123 7.16 -4.86 10.15
C SER A 123 6.40 -5.17 8.88
N PHE A 124 6.77 -4.46 7.81
CA PHE A 124 6.31 -4.77 6.47
C PHE A 124 7.44 -4.59 5.48
N THR A 125 7.30 -5.21 4.31
CA THR A 125 8.28 -5.11 3.24
C THR A 125 7.65 -4.39 2.06
N ALA A 126 8.28 -3.30 1.62
CA ALA A 126 7.87 -2.59 0.42
C ALA A 126 8.65 -3.12 -0.79
N ALA A 127 7.94 -3.53 -1.84
CA ALA A 127 8.57 -4.01 -3.07
C ALA A 127 9.23 -2.87 -3.87
N ALA A 128 10.12 -3.25 -4.79
CA ALA A 128 10.62 -2.32 -5.81
C ALA A 128 9.46 -1.74 -6.65
N GLY A 129 9.65 -0.54 -7.20
CA GLY A 129 8.66 0.19 -7.97
C GLY A 129 7.99 1.30 -7.15
N SER A 130 6.67 1.40 -7.20
CA SER A 130 5.91 2.44 -6.49
C SER A 130 4.95 1.84 -5.47
N PRO A 131 5.45 1.25 -4.38
CA PRO A 131 4.62 0.61 -3.37
C PRO A 131 3.73 1.61 -2.64
N LEU A 132 2.53 1.15 -2.29
CA LEU A 132 1.57 1.84 -1.42
C LEU A 132 1.12 0.85 -0.34
N VAL A 133 1.27 1.22 0.93
CA VAL A 133 0.84 0.41 2.07
C VAL A 133 0.06 1.29 3.03
N THR A 134 -1.16 0.87 3.35
CA THR A 134 -2.05 1.58 4.27
C THR A 134 -2.48 0.66 5.40
N ARG A 135 -2.61 1.20 6.61
CA ARG A 135 -3.12 0.48 7.77
C ARG A 135 -4.00 1.38 8.62
N ASP A 136 -5.12 0.81 9.06
CA ASP A 136 -5.98 1.46 10.03
C ASP A 136 -5.46 1.18 11.44
N ILE A 137 -5.65 2.17 12.31
CA ILE A 137 -5.21 2.17 13.69
C ILE A 137 -6.44 2.22 14.57
N ALA A 138 -6.72 1.09 15.22
CA ALA A 138 -7.72 0.97 16.26
C ALA A 138 -7.06 0.97 17.64
N VAL A 139 -7.86 1.23 18.66
CA VAL A 139 -7.44 1.13 20.07
C VAL A 139 -8.47 0.40 20.89
N ARG A 140 -8.03 -0.23 21.97
CA ARG A 140 -8.88 -0.67 23.08
C ARG A 140 -8.13 -0.50 24.40
N LEU A 141 -8.86 -0.43 25.50
CA LEU A 141 -8.28 -0.32 26.83
C LEU A 141 -7.49 -1.59 27.15
N GLU A 142 -6.39 -1.45 27.89
CA GLU A 142 -5.66 -2.62 28.42
C GLU A 142 -6.44 -3.27 29.57
N GLU A 143 -7.12 -2.44 30.36
CA GLU A 143 -7.94 -2.86 31.50
C GLU A 143 -9.25 -2.07 31.51
N THR A 144 -10.29 -2.61 32.15
CA THR A 144 -11.55 -1.87 32.33
C THR A 144 -11.31 -0.58 33.11
N VAL A 145 -12.08 0.47 32.82
CA VAL A 145 -11.98 1.76 33.53
C VAL A 145 -12.09 1.53 35.05
N PRO A 146 -11.13 2.04 35.86
CA PRO A 146 -11.13 1.83 37.30
C PRO A 146 -12.41 2.36 37.96
N SER A 147 -12.91 1.64 38.98
CA SER A 147 -14.03 2.11 39.78
C SER A 147 -13.64 3.42 40.49
N GLY A 148 -14.49 4.44 40.35
CA GLY A 148 -14.21 5.77 40.91
C GLY A 148 -13.38 6.70 40.01
N ALA A 149 -13.05 6.30 38.78
CA ALA A 149 -12.57 7.24 37.78
C ALA A 149 -13.59 8.40 37.62
N PRO A 150 -13.15 9.67 37.67
CA PRO A 150 -14.06 10.81 37.59
C PRO A 150 -14.81 10.82 36.25
N ALA A 151 -16.10 11.09 36.29
CA ALA A 151 -16.87 11.34 35.07
C ALA A 151 -16.33 12.62 34.40
N ALA A 152 -15.67 12.48 33.25
CA ALA A 152 -15.05 13.58 32.55
C ALA A 152 -15.09 13.38 31.03
N ASN A 153 -15.33 14.45 30.28
CA ASN A 153 -15.33 14.43 28.80
C ASN A 153 -13.97 14.89 28.21
N ASN A 154 -12.92 14.90 29.02
CA ASN A 154 -11.60 15.41 28.68
C ASN A 154 -10.47 14.39 28.93
N TYR A 155 -10.79 13.09 29.02
CA TYR A 155 -9.77 12.06 28.91
C TYR A 155 -9.12 12.17 27.53
N ASN A 156 -7.83 12.52 27.51
CA ASN A 156 -7.04 12.64 26.29
C ASN A 156 -5.79 11.79 26.41
N GLY A 157 -5.46 11.10 25.31
CA GLY A 157 -4.24 10.36 25.13
C GLY A 157 -3.75 10.59 23.70
N SER A 158 -2.62 10.01 23.34
CA SER A 158 -2.07 10.15 22.00
C SER A 158 -1.33 8.90 21.57
N ILE A 159 -1.22 8.72 20.26
CA ILE A 159 -0.37 7.70 19.64
C ILE A 159 0.60 8.44 18.73
N THR A 160 1.90 8.24 18.97
CA THR A 160 2.94 8.65 18.03
C THR A 160 3.31 7.43 17.19
N ILE A 161 3.19 7.56 15.87
CA ILE A 161 3.49 6.50 14.91
C ILE A 161 4.75 6.89 14.14
N THR A 162 5.77 6.04 14.20
CA THR A 162 7.07 6.30 13.58
C THR A 162 7.41 5.20 12.60
N LEU A 163 7.80 5.59 11.39
CA LEU A 163 8.37 4.67 10.40
C LEU A 163 9.90 4.72 10.47
N THR A 164 10.53 3.56 10.54
CA THR A 164 11.98 3.39 10.36
C THR A 164 12.27 2.37 9.27
N THR A 165 13.36 2.58 8.54
CA THR A 165 13.92 1.57 7.64
C THR A 165 14.73 0.57 8.46
N GLY A 166 14.51 -0.73 8.26
CA GLY A 166 15.43 -1.75 8.78
C GLY A 166 16.75 -1.68 8.02
N THR A 167 17.86 -1.70 8.74
CA THR A 167 19.19 -1.95 8.16
C THR A 167 19.34 -3.40 7.75
#